data_AF-A0A0K1F7N7-F1
#
_entry.id   AF-A0A0K1F7N7-F1
#
_cell.length_a   1.000
_cell.length_b   1.000
_cell.length_c   1.000
_cell.angle_alpha   90.00
_cell.angle_beta   90.00
_cell.angle_gamma   90.00
#
_symmetry.space_group_name_H-M   'P 1'
#
loop_
_entity.id
_entity.type
_entity.pdbx_description
1 polymer ?
#
loop_
_entity_poly.entity_id
_entity_poly.type
_entity_poly.pdbx_seq_one_letter_code
_entity_poly.pdbx_strand_id
1 'polypeptide(L)'
;MPTIETGHEHEGRGAVLTLSTPLLAELDESRVRHLVAALVELSGRGGREGDVADLLAERLQSLGIEQPRPVVESMAENLRNGDRLTVVTDEGQVLHGDPSWSPATHDPDVQATEDPLDEDRPLYS
;
A
#
# COMPACT_ATOMS: atom_id res chain seq x y z
N MET A 1 -10.66 -37.73 7.17
CA MET A 1 -9.51 -36.94 6.68
C MET A 1 -10.11 -35.76 5.92
N PRO A 2 -10.29 -34.57 6.51
CA PRO A 2 -10.67 -33.41 5.74
C PRO A 2 -9.47 -32.98 4.89
N THR A 3 -9.65 -33.00 3.58
CA THR A 3 -8.72 -32.46 2.59
C THR A 3 -8.71 -30.94 2.77
N ILE A 4 -7.60 -30.38 3.23
CA ILE A 4 -7.39 -28.93 3.19
C ILE A 4 -7.17 -28.57 1.73
N GLU A 5 -8.16 -27.93 1.12
CA GLU A 5 -8.08 -27.35 -0.22
C GLU A 5 -6.99 -26.27 -0.20
N THR A 6 -5.77 -26.68 -0.57
CA THR A 6 -4.66 -25.76 -0.83
C THR A 6 -4.80 -25.31 -2.28
N GLY A 7 -5.33 -24.11 -2.45
CA GLY A 7 -5.50 -23.51 -3.77
C GLY A 7 -6.00 -22.09 -3.63
N HIS A 8 -5.29 -21.24 -2.87
CA HIS A 8 -5.41 -19.81 -3.07
C HIS A 8 -4.80 -19.53 -4.45
N GLU A 9 -5.64 -19.58 -5.49
CA GLU A 9 -5.33 -18.97 -6.76
C GLU A 9 -4.93 -17.53 -6.45
N HIS A 10 -3.67 -17.18 -6.70
CA HIS A 10 -3.21 -15.80 -6.64
C HIS A 10 -3.87 -15.05 -7.79
N GLU A 11 -5.17 -14.77 -7.66
CA GLU A 11 -5.85 -13.75 -8.44
C GLU A 11 -5.07 -12.46 -8.14
N GLY A 12 -4.35 -11.96 -9.15
CA GLY A 12 -3.29 -10.96 -9.00
C GLY A 12 -3.68 -9.88 -8.01
N ARG A 13 -3.03 -9.86 -6.85
CA ARG A 13 -3.36 -8.91 -5.78
C ARG A 13 -3.13 -7.51 -6.33
N GLY A 14 -4.19 -6.71 -6.45
CA GLY A 14 -4.01 -5.29 -6.75
C GLY A 14 -3.26 -4.63 -5.60
N ALA A 15 -2.19 -3.89 -5.90
CA ALA A 15 -1.54 -3.03 -4.92
C ALA A 15 -2.38 -1.77 -4.77
N VAL A 16 -2.75 -1.44 -3.54
CA VAL A 16 -3.43 -0.18 -3.24
C VAL A 16 -2.52 0.69 -2.39
N LEU A 17 -2.36 1.93 -2.81
CA LEU A 17 -1.51 2.89 -2.13
C LEU A 17 -2.34 4.10 -1.72
N THR A 18 -2.45 4.32 -0.41
CA THR A 18 -3.19 5.44 0.16
C THR A 18 -2.25 6.61 0.38
N LEU A 19 -2.57 7.75 -0.25
CA LEU A 19 -1.89 9.02 -0.04
C LEU A 19 -2.69 9.86 0.96
N SER A 20 -1.99 10.41 1.95
CA SER A 20 -2.62 11.27 2.94
C SER A 20 -3.06 12.60 2.32
N THR A 21 -4.31 12.98 2.51
CA THR A 21 -4.90 14.27 2.17
C THR A 21 -4.08 15.46 2.67
N PRO A 22 -3.52 15.49 3.90
CA PRO A 22 -2.63 16.58 4.31
C PRO A 22 -1.34 16.65 3.47
N LEU A 23 -0.76 15.50 3.07
CA LEU A 23 0.39 15.48 2.16
C LEU A 23 0.01 16.04 0.79
N LEU A 24 -1.17 15.68 0.28
CA LEU A 24 -1.67 16.18 -1.01
C LEU A 24 -1.99 17.67 -0.95
N ALA A 25 -2.44 18.20 0.19
CA ALA A 25 -2.72 19.62 0.37
C ALA A 25 -1.46 20.49 0.30
N GLU A 26 -0.29 19.93 0.62
CA GLU A 26 1.01 20.60 0.47
C GLU A 26 1.57 20.52 -0.96
N LEU A 27 0.95 19.71 -1.82
CA LEU A 27 1.37 19.49 -3.20
C LEU A 27 0.39 20.15 -4.18
N ASP A 28 0.90 20.95 -5.11
CA ASP A 28 0.08 21.43 -6.23
C ASP A 28 -0.36 20.25 -7.13
N GLU A 29 -1.46 20.42 -7.87
CA GLU A 29 -2.04 19.40 -8.76
C GLU A 29 -1.01 18.78 -9.73
N SER A 30 -0.07 19.58 -10.21
CA SER A 30 1.04 19.08 -11.06
C SER A 30 1.97 18.13 -10.30
N ARG A 31 2.31 18.43 -9.06
CA ARG A 31 3.17 17.58 -8.23
C ARG A 31 2.47 16.28 -7.85
N VAL A 32 1.18 16.33 -7.55
CA VAL A 32 0.36 15.13 -7.31
C VAL A 32 0.37 14.23 -8.55
N ARG A 33 0.17 14.80 -9.75
CA ARG A 33 0.26 14.04 -11.01
C ARG A 33 1.64 13.42 -11.23
N HIS A 34 2.72 14.15 -10.93
CA HIS A 34 4.08 13.62 -11.04
C HIS A 34 4.35 12.48 -10.05
N LEU A 35 3.85 12.60 -8.81
CA LEU A 35 3.94 11.54 -7.80
C LEU A 35 3.23 10.27 -8.27
N VAL A 36 1.97 10.39 -8.68
CA VAL A 36 1.17 9.27 -9.17
C VAL A 36 1.83 8.62 -10.37
N ALA A 37 2.30 9.40 -11.34
CA ALA A 37 3.00 8.87 -12.52
C ALA A 37 4.28 8.09 -12.15
N ALA A 38 5.05 8.58 -11.16
CA ALA A 38 6.24 7.89 -10.69
C ALA A 38 5.90 6.54 -10.02
N LEU A 39 4.84 6.49 -9.20
CA LEU A 39 4.38 5.24 -8.58
C LEU A 39 3.96 4.20 -9.64
N VAL A 40 3.23 4.64 -10.67
CA VAL A 40 2.79 3.77 -11.78
C VAL A 40 3.97 3.26 -12.62
N GLU A 41 4.96 4.12 -12.89
CA GLU A 41 6.18 3.72 -13.60
C GLU A 41 6.95 2.65 -12.81
N LEU A 42 7.01 2.81 -11.48
CA LEU A 42 7.73 1.90 -10.59
C LEU A 42 7.01 0.56 -10.39
N SER A 43 5.68 0.54 -10.31
CA SER A 43 4.92 -0.72 -10.18
C SER A 43 5.08 -1.62 -11.40
N GLY A 44 5.28 -1.05 -12.59
CA GLY A 44 5.49 -1.83 -13.83
C GLY A 44 6.91 -2.33 -14.06
N ARG A 45 7.90 -1.96 -13.22
CA ARG A 45 9.33 -2.08 -13.58
C ARG A 45 9.96 -3.46 -13.29
N GLY A 46 9.28 -4.38 -12.58
CA GLY A 46 9.76 -5.76 -12.38
C GLY A 46 11.21 -5.88 -11.88
N GLY A 47 11.66 -4.96 -11.03
CA GLY A 47 13.06 -4.84 -10.56
C GLY A 47 13.30 -5.45 -9.18
N ARG A 48 14.58 -5.42 -8.72
CA ARG A 48 14.90 -5.78 -7.33
C ARG A 48 14.35 -4.70 -6.40
N GLU A 49 13.91 -5.12 -5.21
CA GLU A 49 13.25 -4.25 -4.22
C GLU A 49 14.07 -3.03 -3.83
N GLY A 50 15.37 -3.21 -3.59
CA GLY A 50 16.28 -2.12 -3.25
C GLY A 50 16.32 -1.04 -4.34
N ASP A 51 16.31 -1.44 -5.61
CA ASP A 51 16.33 -0.51 -6.74
C ASP A 51 15.03 0.30 -6.81
N VAL A 52 13.87 -0.33 -6.51
CA VAL A 52 12.57 0.35 -6.49
C VAL A 52 12.46 1.32 -5.30
N ALA A 53 12.94 0.92 -4.12
CA ALA A 53 12.92 1.74 -2.92
C ALA A 53 13.84 2.96 -3.05
N ASP A 54 15.04 2.80 -3.63
CA ASP A 54 15.96 3.91 -3.87
C ASP A 54 15.38 4.90 -4.88
N LEU A 55 14.85 4.41 -6.00
CA LEU A 55 14.19 5.26 -7.01
C LEU A 55 12.98 5.98 -6.42
N LEU A 56 12.16 5.29 -5.61
CA LEU A 56 11.02 5.91 -4.94
C LEU A 56 11.47 7.02 -3.98
N ALA A 57 12.52 6.77 -3.18
CA ALA A 57 13.08 7.76 -2.27
C ALA A 57 13.60 9.00 -3.01
N GLU A 58 14.29 8.83 -4.14
CA GLU A 58 14.78 9.93 -4.98
C GLU A 58 13.61 10.76 -5.55
N ARG A 59 12.55 10.10 -6.00
CA ARG A 59 11.36 10.78 -6.54
C ARG A 59 10.63 11.58 -5.47
N LEU A 60 10.42 11.00 -4.28
CA LEU A 60 9.80 11.70 -3.15
C LEU A 60 10.63 12.93 -2.75
N GLN A 61 11.94 12.78 -2.63
CA GLN A 61 12.85 13.90 -2.33
C GLN A 61 12.79 15.00 -3.40
N SER A 62 12.72 14.65 -4.70
CA SER A 62 12.58 15.63 -5.78
C SER A 62 11.29 16.45 -5.72
N LEU A 63 10.26 15.91 -5.05
CA LEU A 63 8.97 16.56 -4.81
C LEU A 63 8.93 17.31 -3.46
N GLY A 64 10.02 17.28 -2.69
CA GLY A 64 10.10 17.87 -1.34
C GLY A 64 9.42 17.02 -0.27
N ILE A 65 9.17 15.74 -0.54
CA ILE A 65 8.50 14.81 0.37
C ILE A 65 9.58 13.96 1.06
N GLU A 66 9.78 14.20 2.35
CA GLU A 66 10.68 13.39 3.17
C GLU A 66 9.89 12.26 3.82
N GLN A 67 10.30 11.01 3.55
CA GLN A 67 9.69 9.82 4.15
C GLN A 67 10.75 8.98 4.86
N PRO A 68 10.42 8.35 6.01
CA PRO A 68 11.31 7.40 6.66
C PRO A 68 11.62 6.23 5.74
N ARG A 69 12.89 5.76 5.75
CA ARG A 69 13.33 4.64 4.92
C ARG A 69 12.44 3.39 5.02
N PRO A 70 11.99 2.95 6.22
CA PRO A 70 11.10 1.79 6.33
C PRO A 70 9.76 1.98 5.60
N VAL A 71 9.23 3.21 5.58
CA VAL A 71 7.97 3.52 4.87
C VAL A 71 8.17 3.38 3.37
N VAL A 72 9.29 3.90 2.83
CA VAL A 72 9.62 3.79 1.41
C VAL A 72 9.83 2.34 0.99
N GLU A 73 10.48 1.54 1.84
CA GLU A 73 10.70 0.10 1.59
C GLU A 73 9.38 -0.67 1.54
N SER A 74 8.47 -0.46 2.51
CA SER A 74 7.14 -1.07 2.48
C SER A 74 6.30 -0.63 1.25
N MET A 75 6.41 0.63 0.84
CA MET A 75 5.76 1.10 -0.40
C MET A 75 6.33 0.41 -1.63
N ALA A 76 7.67 0.29 -1.72
CA ALA A 76 8.34 -0.38 -2.83
C ALA A 76 7.99 -1.86 -2.91
N GLU A 77 7.90 -2.55 -1.78
CA GLU A 77 7.44 -3.94 -1.70
C GLU A 77 6.00 -4.08 -2.24
N ASN A 78 5.08 -3.23 -1.79
CA ASN A 78 3.70 -3.22 -2.28
C ASN A 78 3.62 -2.95 -3.78
N LEU A 79 4.38 -1.97 -4.29
CA LEU A 79 4.43 -1.67 -5.72
C LEU A 79 4.92 -2.84 -6.56
N ARG A 80 5.86 -3.65 -6.04
CA ARG A 80 6.41 -4.81 -6.74
C ARG A 80 5.45 -5.99 -6.75
N ASN A 81 4.77 -6.22 -5.62
CA ASN A 81 3.94 -7.39 -5.42
C ASN A 81 2.56 -7.27 -6.08
N GLY A 82 2.18 -6.07 -6.57
CA GLY A 82 0.89 -5.83 -7.20
C GLY A 82 0.93 -5.85 -8.73
N ASP A 83 0.06 -6.67 -9.34
CA ASP A 83 -0.12 -6.71 -10.81
C ASP A 83 -0.82 -5.44 -11.36
N ARG A 84 -1.58 -4.76 -10.50
CA ARG A 84 -2.26 -3.50 -10.81
C ARG A 84 -2.15 -2.55 -9.63
N LEU A 85 -1.78 -1.31 -9.90
CA LEU A 85 -1.71 -0.25 -8.88
C LEU A 85 -3.00 0.58 -8.89
N THR A 86 -3.61 0.73 -7.73
CA THR A 86 -4.64 1.73 -7.46
C THR A 86 -4.10 2.73 -6.45
N VAL A 87 -4.15 4.03 -6.78
CA VAL A 87 -3.72 5.10 -5.87
C VAL A 87 -4.95 5.85 -5.40
N VAL A 88 -5.11 5.97 -4.09
CA VAL A 88 -6.30 6.57 -3.45
C VAL A 88 -5.90 7.60 -2.41
N THR A 89 -6.79 8.51 -2.06
CA THR A 89 -6.63 9.40 -0.91
C THR A 89 -7.19 8.75 0.36
N ASP A 90 -6.84 9.27 1.55
CA ASP A 90 -7.47 8.83 2.80
C ASP A 90 -8.98 9.10 2.86
N GLU A 91 -9.48 10.07 2.09
CA GLU A 91 -10.91 10.33 1.89
C GLU A 91 -11.58 9.33 0.93
N GLY A 92 -10.82 8.40 0.37
CA GLY A 92 -11.31 7.38 -0.56
C GLY A 92 -11.43 7.84 -2.02
N GLN A 93 -10.85 9.00 -2.38
CA GLN A 93 -10.83 9.45 -3.77
C GLN A 93 -9.79 8.68 -4.56
N VAL A 94 -10.20 8.05 -5.67
CA VAL A 94 -9.29 7.36 -6.59
C VAL A 94 -8.55 8.38 -7.46
N LEU A 95 -7.22 8.38 -7.40
CA LEU A 95 -6.33 9.20 -8.23
C LEU A 95 -5.81 8.43 -9.46
N HIS A 96 -5.66 7.10 -9.33
CA HIS A 96 -5.25 6.21 -10.41
C HIS A 96 -5.76 4.79 -10.17
N GLY A 97 -6.00 4.02 -11.24
CA GLY A 97 -6.41 2.63 -11.17
C GLY A 97 -7.91 2.45 -11.37
N ASP A 98 -8.49 1.50 -10.64
CA ASP A 98 -9.89 1.11 -10.82
C ASP A 98 -10.85 2.13 -10.16
N PRO A 99 -11.73 2.80 -10.93
CA PRO A 99 -12.64 3.81 -10.39
C PRO A 99 -13.80 3.19 -9.58
N SER A 100 -14.03 1.88 -9.71
CA SER A 100 -14.95 1.11 -8.85
C SER A 100 -14.30 0.64 -7.55
N TRP A 101 -13.03 0.97 -7.32
CA TRP A 101 -12.35 0.63 -6.09
C TRP A 101 -13.07 1.27 -4.90
N SER A 102 -13.35 0.46 -3.89
CA SER A 102 -13.92 0.91 -2.63
C SER A 102 -13.13 0.32 -1.46
N PRO A 103 -13.11 1.00 -0.29
CA PRO A 103 -12.50 0.46 0.92
C PRO A 103 -13.10 -0.88 1.34
N ALA A 104 -14.36 -1.15 0.99
CA ALA A 104 -15.05 -2.41 1.27
C ALA A 104 -14.64 -3.56 0.34
N THR A 105 -13.97 -3.25 -0.78
CA THR A 105 -13.47 -4.23 -1.76
C THR A 105 -12.01 -4.59 -1.48
N HIS A 106 -11.26 -3.67 -0.87
CA HIS A 106 -9.94 -3.96 -0.33
C HIS A 106 -10.10 -4.45 1.10
N ASP A 107 -10.23 -5.76 1.26
CA ASP A 107 -9.97 -6.41 2.54
C ASP A 107 -8.44 -6.49 2.66
N PRO A 108 -7.75 -5.58 3.39
CA PRO A 108 -6.47 -5.99 3.92
C PRO A 108 -6.81 -7.17 4.80
N ASP A 109 -6.21 -8.33 4.52
CA ASP A 109 -6.20 -9.47 5.44
C ASP A 109 -5.43 -9.01 6.68
N VAL A 110 -6.06 -8.14 7.48
CA VAL A 110 -5.73 -7.96 8.87
C VAL A 110 -6.16 -9.29 9.46
N GLN A 111 -5.22 -10.24 9.47
CA GLN A 111 -5.18 -11.20 10.56
C GLN A 111 -5.34 -10.35 11.80
N ALA A 112 -6.57 -10.35 12.34
CA ALA A 112 -6.77 -9.99 13.72
C ALA A 112 -5.71 -10.81 14.44
N THR A 113 -4.72 -10.14 15.00
CA THR A 113 -3.91 -10.75 16.05
C THR A 113 -4.94 -11.20 17.06
N GLU A 114 -5.30 -12.49 16.97
CA GLU A 114 -6.07 -13.17 17.98
C GLU A 114 -5.32 -12.87 19.27
N ASP A 115 -5.88 -11.98 20.08
CA ASP A 115 -5.44 -11.73 21.44
C ASP A 115 -5.34 -13.13 22.06
N PRO A 116 -4.12 -13.63 22.40
CA PRO A 116 -4.04 -14.93 23.05
C PRO A 116 -4.88 -14.78 24.31
N LEU A 117 -5.88 -15.65 24.46
CA LEU A 117 -6.70 -15.77 25.66
C LEU A 117 -5.74 -15.86 26.86
N ASP A 118 -5.47 -14.72 27.49
CA ASP A 118 -4.64 -14.62 28.67
C ASP A 118 -5.55 -15.07 29.83
N GLU A 119 -5.49 -16.36 30.14
CA GLU A 119 -6.32 -17.05 31.15
C GLU A 119 -6.00 -16.62 32.60
N ASP A 120 -5.15 -15.60 32.80
CA ASP A 120 -4.63 -15.18 34.11
C ASP A 120 -4.95 -13.71 34.47
N ARG A 121 -6.15 -13.22 34.13
CA ARG A 121 -6.62 -11.94 34.73
C ARG A 121 -7.11 -12.18 36.17
N PRO A 122 -6.43 -11.66 37.21
CA PRO A 122 -6.99 -11.70 38.56
C PRO A 122 -8.24 -10.83 38.62
N LEU A 123 -9.36 -11.47 38.98
CA LEU A 123 -10.63 -10.81 39.24
C LEU A 123 -10.51 -10.06 40.58
N TYR A 124 -10.31 -8.74 40.54
CA TYR A 124 -10.50 -7.92 41.74
C TYR A 124 -12.01 -7.84 42.02
N SER A 125 -12.44 -8.46 43.13
CA SER A 125 -13.76 -8.28 43.74
C SER A 125 -13.81 -7.00 44.56
#